data_AF-X1IL04-F1
#
_entry.id   AF-X1IL04-F1
#
_cell.length_a   1.000
_cell.length_b   1.000
_cell.length_c   1.000
_cell.angle_alpha   90.00
_cell.angle_beta   90.00
_cell.angle_gamma   90.00
#
_symmetry.space_group_name_H-M   'P 1'
#
loop_
_entity.id
_entity.type
_entity.pdbx_description
1 polymer ?
#
loop_
_entity_poly.entity_id
_entity_poly.type
_entity_poly.pdbx_seq_one_letter_code
_entity_poly.pdbx_strand_id
1 'polypeptide(L)'
;MNVDKYLNCEIKDLLLKFPKMGALLDEYNIYCNECSRGSCLLKDALEIHNLDEEDEKILVNKITELIYPEIILPMLNTKGIIKNSKKTICSPPIKKLLNEHKLIKRWLALIPAIIEYVAIDKAEVMQLLLDCRDFASLYIDQYHQVREEDNLFPVFDESLEILRIMSDEHEEIRFYAQILLIAITDNDKTAIKESLNTYKVVISEHIKKEEDILYPWI
;
A
#
# COMPACT_ATOMS: atom_id res chain seq x y z
N MET A 1 19.92 20.20 -17.13
CA MET A 1 19.28 20.09 -15.81
C MET A 1 18.49 18.79 -15.82
N ASN A 2 18.71 17.92 -14.85
CA ASN A 2 18.09 16.60 -14.77
C ASN A 2 17.19 16.54 -13.53
N VAL A 3 16.24 15.61 -13.52
CA VAL A 3 15.37 15.29 -12.39
C VAL A 3 16.15 14.88 -11.13
N ASP A 4 17.44 14.52 -11.26
CA ASP A 4 18.34 14.04 -10.19
C ASP A 4 18.19 14.76 -8.84
N LYS A 5 18.04 16.08 -8.83
CA LYS A 5 17.90 16.85 -7.57
C LYS A 5 16.59 16.57 -6.81
N TYR A 6 15.60 15.97 -7.47
CA TYR A 6 14.30 15.61 -6.92
C TYR A 6 14.14 14.11 -6.67
N LEU A 7 15.11 13.28 -7.10
CA LEU A 7 15.04 11.82 -6.91
C LEU A 7 14.96 11.41 -5.44
N ASN A 8 15.59 12.17 -4.55
CA ASN A 8 15.56 11.94 -3.11
C ASN A 8 14.52 12.81 -2.36
N CYS A 9 13.54 13.38 -3.07
CA CYS A 9 12.44 14.12 -2.44
C CYS A 9 11.23 13.20 -2.25
N GLU A 10 10.50 13.43 -1.16
CA GLU A 10 9.21 12.76 -0.91
C GLU A 10 8.21 13.07 -2.03
N ILE A 11 7.51 12.04 -2.49
CA ILE A 11 6.62 12.14 -3.63
C ILE A 11 5.45 13.08 -3.34
N LYS A 12 4.91 13.10 -2.12
CA LYS A 12 3.83 14.03 -1.74
C LYS A 12 4.24 15.49 -1.88
N ASP A 13 5.45 15.84 -1.45
CA ASP A 13 5.97 17.20 -1.60
C ASP A 13 6.12 17.60 -3.06
N LEU A 14 6.51 16.66 -3.91
CA LEU A 14 6.60 16.88 -5.36
C LEU A 14 5.22 17.02 -5.99
N LEU A 15 4.24 16.23 -5.58
CA LEU A 15 2.86 16.32 -6.07
C LEU A 15 2.21 17.66 -5.69
N LEU A 16 2.52 18.22 -4.50
CA LEU A 16 2.08 19.57 -4.12
C LEU A 16 2.71 20.66 -4.99
N LYS A 17 4.01 20.53 -5.32
CA LYS A 17 4.74 21.50 -6.15
C LYS A 17 4.39 21.38 -7.63
N PHE A 18 4.11 20.17 -8.10
CA PHE A 18 3.84 19.84 -9.49
C PHE A 18 2.59 18.94 -9.59
N PRO A 19 1.36 19.49 -9.44
CA PRO A 19 0.14 18.67 -9.38
C PRO A 19 -0.11 17.78 -10.60
N LYS A 20 0.37 18.20 -11.77
CA LYS A 20 0.28 17.43 -13.02
C LYS A 20 1.13 16.15 -13.00
N MET A 21 2.13 16.06 -12.12
CA MET A 21 2.97 14.87 -11.96
C MET A 21 2.14 13.68 -11.49
N GLY A 22 1.14 13.88 -10.64
CA GLY A 22 0.31 12.78 -10.14
C GLY A 22 -0.47 12.10 -11.27
N ALA A 23 -1.17 12.88 -12.09
CA ALA A 23 -1.89 12.33 -13.24
C ALA A 23 -0.95 11.62 -14.23
N LEU A 24 0.28 12.13 -14.40
CA LEU A 24 1.29 11.47 -15.21
C LEU A 24 1.72 10.12 -14.61
N LEU A 25 1.95 10.03 -13.30
CA LEU A 25 2.30 8.79 -12.63
C LEU A 25 1.15 7.75 -12.71
N ASP A 26 -0.10 8.22 -12.62
CA ASP A 26 -1.29 7.38 -12.77
C ASP A 26 -1.34 6.71 -14.16
N GLU A 27 -0.86 7.37 -15.23
CA GLU A 27 -0.76 6.78 -16.59
C GLU A 27 0.16 5.54 -16.65
N TYR A 28 1.12 5.44 -15.73
CA TYR A 28 2.09 4.34 -15.63
C TYR A 28 1.73 3.36 -14.49
N ASN A 29 0.51 3.43 -13.94
CA ASN A 29 0.07 2.64 -12.79
C ASN A 29 0.88 2.90 -11.50
N ILE A 30 1.40 4.12 -11.34
CA ILE A 30 2.07 4.58 -10.13
C ILE A 30 1.11 5.50 -9.37
N TYR A 31 0.23 4.90 -8.55
CA TYR A 31 -0.90 5.61 -7.91
C TYR A 31 -0.53 6.38 -6.63
N CYS A 32 0.50 7.23 -6.71
CA CYS A 32 0.98 8.01 -5.56
C CYS A 32 -0.01 9.09 -5.10
N ASN A 33 -0.94 9.51 -5.98
CA ASN A 33 -2.01 10.47 -5.65
C ASN A 33 -3.00 9.93 -4.60
N GLU A 34 -3.31 8.64 -4.68
CA GLU A 34 -4.27 7.98 -3.79
C GLU A 34 -3.62 7.47 -2.49
N CYS A 35 -2.29 7.62 -2.36
CA CYS A 35 -1.55 7.13 -1.21
C CYS A 35 -1.74 8.04 0.02
N SER A 36 -2.35 7.51 1.07
CA SER A 36 -2.57 8.20 2.35
C SER A 36 -1.28 8.61 3.06
N ARG A 37 -0.16 7.89 2.85
CA ARG A 37 1.13 8.09 3.52
C ARG A 37 2.05 9.04 2.75
N GLY A 38 2.44 8.65 1.54
CA GLY A 38 3.20 9.47 0.60
C GLY A 38 4.65 9.79 1.01
N SER A 39 5.25 8.94 1.85
CA SER A 39 6.64 9.05 2.31
C SER A 39 7.68 8.49 1.33
N CYS A 40 7.26 7.81 0.25
CA CYS A 40 8.18 7.26 -0.75
C CYS A 40 8.97 8.37 -1.44
N LEU A 41 10.24 8.13 -1.74
CA LEU A 41 11.01 9.05 -2.58
C LEU A 41 10.67 8.84 -4.06
N LEU A 42 10.89 9.85 -4.89
CA LEU A 42 10.62 9.75 -6.33
C LEU A 42 11.40 8.60 -6.98
N LYS A 43 12.67 8.41 -6.64
CA LYS A 43 13.48 7.31 -7.19
C LYS A 43 12.89 5.93 -6.84
N ASP A 44 12.38 5.79 -5.62
CA ASP A 44 11.83 4.52 -5.14
C ASP A 44 10.51 4.25 -5.86
N ALA A 45 9.68 5.28 -6.05
CA ALA A 45 8.44 5.15 -6.83
C ALA A 45 8.69 4.76 -8.31
N LEU A 46 9.85 5.10 -8.88
CA LEU A 46 10.22 4.68 -10.24
C LEU A 46 10.78 3.26 -10.26
N GLU A 47 11.64 2.92 -9.30
CA GLU A 47 12.33 1.63 -9.23
C GLU A 47 11.38 0.47 -8.86
N ILE A 48 10.53 0.69 -7.87
CA ILE A 48 9.70 -0.37 -7.29
C ILE A 48 8.56 -0.79 -8.22
N HIS A 49 8.04 0.13 -9.05
CA HIS A 49 6.93 -0.15 -9.95
C HIS A 49 7.33 -0.95 -11.22
N ASN A 50 8.61 -1.36 -11.32
CA ASN A 50 9.13 -2.31 -12.31
C ASN A 50 8.69 -1.98 -13.75
N LEU A 51 8.77 -0.69 -14.10
CA LEU A 51 8.59 -0.24 -15.48
C LEU A 51 9.70 -0.84 -16.35
N ASP A 52 9.41 -1.10 -17.63
CA ASP A 52 10.49 -1.44 -18.55
C ASP A 52 11.39 -0.22 -18.83
N GLU A 53 12.64 -0.47 -19.22
CA GLU A 53 13.65 0.58 -19.40
C GLU A 53 13.23 1.69 -20.40
N GLU A 54 12.34 1.39 -21.35
CA GLU A 54 11.86 2.39 -22.30
C GLU A 54 10.78 3.26 -21.65
N ASP A 55 9.80 2.63 -20.99
CA ASP A 55 8.73 3.33 -20.27
C ASP A 55 9.28 4.19 -19.12
N GLU A 56 10.28 3.72 -18.38
CA GLU A 56 10.95 4.48 -17.33
C GLU A 56 11.64 5.73 -17.90
N LYS A 57 12.38 5.61 -19.01
CA LYS A 57 13.03 6.76 -19.68
C LYS A 57 12.00 7.78 -20.18
N ILE A 58 10.89 7.30 -20.76
CA ILE A 58 9.82 8.18 -21.24
C ILE A 58 9.20 8.92 -20.05
N LEU A 59 8.90 8.22 -18.95
CA LEU A 59 8.34 8.81 -17.74
C LEU A 59 9.28 9.87 -17.14
N VAL A 60 10.57 9.56 -16.97
CA VAL A 60 11.56 10.51 -16.44
C VAL A 60 11.69 11.75 -17.33
N ASN A 61 11.64 11.58 -18.66
CA ASN A 61 11.65 12.71 -19.59
C ASN A 61 10.39 13.58 -19.45
N LYS A 62 9.20 12.98 -19.40
CA LYS A 62 7.94 13.71 -19.18
C LYS A 62 7.92 14.45 -17.84
N ILE A 63 8.46 13.85 -16.77
CA ILE A 63 8.63 14.50 -15.47
C ILE A 63 9.60 15.68 -15.59
N THR A 64 10.70 15.50 -16.32
CA THR A 64 11.70 16.56 -16.54
C THR A 64 11.10 17.74 -17.29
N GLU A 65 10.31 17.50 -18.35
CA GLU A 65 9.59 18.56 -19.08
C GLU A 65 8.57 19.28 -18.18
N LEU A 66 7.88 18.56 -17.31
CA LEU A 66 6.94 19.13 -16.34
C LEU A 66 7.61 20.09 -15.36
N ILE A 67 8.81 19.75 -14.90
CA ILE A 67 9.58 20.52 -13.92
C ILE A 67 10.36 21.66 -14.61
N TYR A 68 10.80 21.44 -15.84
CA TYR A 68 11.65 22.35 -16.61
C TYR A 68 11.10 22.55 -18.03
N PRO A 69 10.00 23.30 -18.20
CA PRO A 69 9.33 23.46 -19.49
C PRO A 69 10.19 24.16 -20.55
N GLU A 70 11.26 24.85 -20.14
CA GLU A 70 12.22 25.52 -21.03
C GLU A 70 13.19 24.55 -21.72
N ILE A 71 13.26 23.28 -21.30
CA ILE A 71 14.21 22.29 -21.84
C ILE A 71 13.60 21.58 -23.04
N ILE A 72 14.28 21.65 -24.19
CA ILE A 72 13.94 20.86 -25.37
C ILE A 72 14.62 19.50 -25.23
N LEU A 73 13.87 18.48 -24.83
CA LEU A 73 14.33 17.10 -24.85
C LEU A 73 14.08 16.47 -26.23
N PRO A 74 14.90 15.49 -26.67
CA PRO A 74 14.63 14.73 -27.88
C PRO A 74 13.28 14.01 -27.71
N MET A 75 12.32 14.25 -28.60
CA MET A 75 11.04 13.54 -28.56
C MET A 75 11.28 12.04 -28.78
N LEU A 76 11.10 11.24 -27.73
CA LEU A 76 10.96 9.79 -27.87
C LEU A 76 9.63 9.50 -28.57
N ASN A 77 9.66 8.59 -29.55
CA ASN A 77 8.51 8.31 -30.39
C ASN A 77 7.46 7.53 -29.57
N THR A 78 6.43 8.22 -29.07
CA THR A 78 5.44 7.73 -28.09
C THR A 78 4.45 6.67 -28.63
N LYS A 79 4.79 5.93 -29.70
CA LYS A 79 3.91 4.91 -30.28
C LYS A 79 4.03 3.52 -29.63
N GLY A 80 4.56 3.45 -28.42
CA GLY A 80 4.59 2.23 -27.61
C GLY A 80 3.23 2.00 -26.95
N ILE A 81 2.50 1.00 -27.42
CA ILE A 81 1.39 0.41 -26.66
C ILE A 81 1.98 -0.07 -25.33
N ILE A 82 1.51 0.51 -24.22
CA ILE A 82 1.80 0.07 -22.85
C ILE A 82 1.63 -1.45 -22.82
N LYS A 83 2.75 -2.18 -22.76
CA LYS A 83 2.69 -3.63 -22.60
C LYS A 83 2.40 -3.86 -21.13
N ASN A 84 1.15 -4.22 -20.84
CA ASN A 84 0.75 -4.74 -19.53
C ASN A 84 1.87 -5.60 -18.95
N SER A 85 2.29 -5.23 -17.74
CA SER A 85 3.32 -5.91 -16.97
C SER A 85 3.15 -7.42 -17.10
N LYS A 86 4.27 -8.10 -17.38
CA LYS A 86 4.32 -9.54 -17.63
C LYS A 86 3.50 -10.27 -16.56
N LYS A 87 2.58 -11.15 -16.99
CA LYS A 87 1.88 -12.11 -16.10
C LYS A 87 2.92 -12.76 -15.17
N THR A 88 2.97 -12.31 -13.93
CA THR A 88 3.94 -12.77 -12.96
C THR A 88 3.66 -14.22 -12.61
N ILE A 89 4.64 -15.09 -12.89
CA ILE A 89 4.58 -16.48 -12.45
C ILE A 89 4.82 -16.44 -10.93
N CYS A 90 3.72 -16.46 -10.18
CA CYS A 90 3.76 -16.39 -8.73
C CYS A 90 4.26 -17.72 -8.13
N SER A 91 5.31 -17.66 -7.31
CA SER A 91 5.88 -18.82 -6.62
C SER A 91 4.89 -19.40 -5.60
N PRO A 92 5.01 -20.69 -5.21
CA PRO A 92 4.09 -21.28 -4.24
C PRO A 92 4.00 -20.54 -2.88
N PRO A 93 5.10 -20.01 -2.30
CA PRO A 93 5.04 -19.18 -1.09
C PRO A 93 4.24 -17.89 -1.28
N ILE A 94 4.50 -17.13 -2.36
CA ILE A 94 3.75 -15.89 -2.62
C ILE A 94 2.27 -16.18 -2.91
N LYS A 95 1.97 -17.28 -3.61
CA LYS A 95 0.59 -17.73 -3.82
C LYS A 95 -0.14 -18.04 -2.51
N LYS A 96 0.59 -18.46 -1.47
CA LYS A 96 0.01 -18.67 -0.14
C LYS A 96 -0.37 -17.35 0.50
N LEU A 97 0.52 -16.35 0.52
CA LEU A 97 0.25 -15.01 1.04
C LEU A 97 -0.95 -14.37 0.31
N LEU A 98 -0.99 -14.45 -1.02
CA LEU A 98 -2.15 -14.00 -1.82
C LEU A 98 -3.47 -14.71 -1.46
N ASN A 99 -3.44 -15.95 -1.01
CA ASN A 99 -4.65 -16.64 -0.55
C ASN A 99 -5.06 -16.20 0.85
N GLU A 100 -4.10 -15.86 1.71
CA GLU A 100 -4.34 -15.28 3.03
C GLU A 100 -4.99 -13.89 2.87
N HIS A 101 -4.51 -13.07 1.93
CA HIS A 101 -5.14 -11.79 1.57
C HIS A 101 -6.61 -11.93 1.17
N LYS A 102 -6.99 -13.00 0.45
CA LYS A 102 -8.41 -13.23 0.11
C LYS A 102 -9.28 -13.39 1.35
N LEU A 103 -8.77 -14.04 2.40
CA LEU A 103 -9.52 -14.17 3.65
C LEU A 103 -9.60 -12.82 4.37
N ILE A 104 -8.50 -12.08 4.42
CA ILE A 104 -8.45 -10.75 5.03
C ILE A 104 -9.44 -9.82 4.32
N LYS A 105 -9.37 -9.70 2.98
CA LYS A 105 -10.29 -8.89 2.16
C LYS A 105 -11.76 -9.27 2.36
N ARG A 106 -12.07 -10.56 2.54
CA ARG A 106 -13.44 -11.01 2.85
C ARG A 106 -13.90 -10.49 4.21
N TRP A 107 -13.05 -10.54 5.23
CA TRP A 107 -13.36 -9.98 6.54
C TRP A 107 -13.52 -8.45 6.49
N LEU A 108 -12.63 -7.73 5.78
CA LEU A 108 -12.75 -6.28 5.57
C LEU A 108 -14.07 -5.88 4.89
N ALA A 109 -14.58 -6.72 3.99
CA ALA A 109 -15.86 -6.50 3.33
C ALA A 109 -17.07 -6.62 4.29
N LEU A 110 -16.92 -7.34 5.41
CA LEU A 110 -17.95 -7.48 6.43
C LEU A 110 -17.99 -6.30 7.42
N ILE A 111 -16.91 -5.54 7.55
CA ILE A 111 -16.79 -4.43 8.52
C ILE A 111 -17.98 -3.45 8.47
N PRO A 112 -18.48 -3.00 7.31
CA PRO A 112 -19.66 -2.12 7.27
C PRO A 112 -20.89 -2.73 7.95
N ALA A 113 -21.17 -4.01 7.71
CA ALA A 113 -22.29 -4.72 8.33
C ALA A 113 -22.06 -4.93 9.84
N ILE A 114 -20.82 -5.20 10.25
CA ILE A 114 -20.45 -5.29 11.68
C ILE A 114 -20.71 -3.94 12.38
N ILE A 115 -20.32 -2.83 11.78
CA ILE A 115 -20.55 -1.47 12.29
C ILE A 115 -22.04 -1.17 12.49
N GLU A 116 -22.89 -1.59 11.56
CA GLU A 116 -24.36 -1.50 11.71
C GLU A 116 -24.84 -2.34 12.88
N TYR A 117 -24.31 -3.56 13.03
CA TYR A 117 -24.63 -4.46 14.14
C TYR A 117 -24.20 -3.91 15.51
N VAL A 118 -23.07 -3.19 15.60
CA VAL A 118 -22.60 -2.56 16.85
C VAL A 118 -23.60 -1.55 17.41
N ALA A 119 -24.44 -0.96 16.56
CA ALA A 119 -25.51 -0.07 17.03
C ALA A 119 -26.62 -0.82 17.81
N ILE A 120 -26.74 -2.14 17.61
CA ILE A 120 -27.78 -2.97 18.19
C ILE A 120 -27.26 -3.54 19.52
N ASP A 121 -27.90 -3.22 20.63
CA ASP A 121 -27.42 -3.60 21.97
C ASP A 121 -27.76 -5.06 22.32
N LYS A 122 -26.99 -6.01 21.75
CA LYS A 122 -27.16 -7.46 21.94
C LYS A 122 -25.86 -8.12 22.41
N ALA A 123 -25.96 -9.12 23.29
CA ALA A 123 -24.80 -9.87 23.77
C ALA A 123 -23.99 -10.54 22.64
N GLU A 124 -24.65 -10.96 21.57
CA GLU A 124 -24.02 -11.56 20.37
C GLU A 124 -23.04 -10.60 19.67
N VAL A 125 -23.25 -9.29 19.79
CA VAL A 125 -22.36 -8.26 19.21
C VAL A 125 -21.01 -8.26 19.90
N MET A 126 -20.97 -8.44 21.22
CA MET A 126 -19.72 -8.43 21.96
C MET A 126 -18.82 -9.60 21.55
N GLN A 127 -19.38 -10.80 21.38
CA GLN A 127 -18.59 -11.94 20.92
C GLN A 127 -18.06 -11.71 19.49
N LEU A 128 -18.89 -11.18 18.58
CA LEU A 128 -18.46 -10.82 17.23
C LEU A 128 -17.30 -9.81 17.23
N LEU A 129 -17.33 -8.83 18.14
CA LEU A 129 -16.26 -7.85 18.27
C LEU A 129 -14.95 -8.47 18.78
N LEU A 130 -15.04 -9.38 19.77
CA LEU A 130 -13.88 -10.13 20.24
C LEU A 130 -13.29 -11.00 19.12
N ASP A 131 -14.14 -11.66 18.33
CA ASP A 131 -13.70 -12.45 17.17
C ASP A 131 -13.00 -11.57 16.12
N CYS A 132 -13.50 -10.35 15.88
CA CYS A 132 -12.84 -9.36 15.01
C CYS A 132 -11.46 -8.96 15.53
N ARG A 133 -11.33 -8.73 16.84
CA ARG A 133 -10.06 -8.42 17.49
C ARG A 133 -9.08 -9.59 17.39
N ASP A 134 -9.54 -10.82 17.55
CA ASP A 134 -8.70 -12.01 17.44
C ASP A 134 -8.27 -12.23 15.98
N PHE A 135 -9.14 -11.96 15.01
CA PHE A 135 -8.74 -12.00 13.60
C PHE A 135 -7.66 -10.95 13.29
N ALA A 136 -7.79 -9.73 13.79
CA ALA A 136 -6.79 -8.68 13.62
C ALA A 136 -5.43 -9.05 14.28
N SER A 137 -5.45 -9.43 15.55
CA SER A 137 -4.21 -9.66 16.32
C SER A 137 -3.55 -11.03 16.09
N LEU A 138 -4.33 -12.08 15.81
CA LEU A 138 -3.77 -13.43 15.65
C LEU A 138 -3.58 -13.79 14.18
N TYR A 139 -4.58 -13.53 13.33
CA TYR A 139 -4.52 -13.97 11.94
C TYR A 139 -3.73 -13.00 11.06
N ILE A 140 -4.01 -11.70 11.16
CA ILE A 140 -3.30 -10.69 10.35
C ILE A 140 -1.89 -10.50 10.90
N ASP A 141 -1.74 -10.14 12.17
CA ASP A 141 -0.42 -9.88 12.76
C ASP A 141 0.39 -11.16 12.98
N GLN A 142 0.07 -11.94 14.02
CA GLN A 142 0.92 -13.05 14.47
C GLN A 142 1.04 -14.24 13.51
N TYR A 143 0.24 -14.28 12.44
CA TYR A 143 0.24 -15.37 11.48
C TYR A 143 0.63 -14.94 10.06
N HIS A 144 0.10 -13.82 9.55
CA HIS A 144 0.35 -13.39 8.18
C HIS A 144 1.56 -12.44 8.10
N GLN A 145 1.54 -11.31 8.81
CA GLN A 145 2.64 -10.33 8.82
C GLN A 145 3.93 -10.93 9.38
N VAL A 146 3.85 -11.73 10.45
CA VAL A 146 5.02 -12.46 10.99
C VAL A 146 5.63 -13.41 9.96
N ARG A 147 4.86 -14.00 9.03
CA ARG A 147 5.48 -14.82 7.96
C ARG A 147 6.34 -13.98 7.04
N GLU A 148 5.87 -12.79 6.73
CA GLU A 148 6.57 -11.88 5.85
C GLU A 148 7.84 -11.37 6.53
N GLU A 149 7.72 -10.89 7.76
CA GLU A 149 8.82 -10.39 8.58
C GLU A 149 9.87 -11.47 8.89
N ASP A 150 9.46 -12.69 9.24
CA ASP A 150 10.41 -13.74 9.66
C ASP A 150 10.95 -14.58 8.48
N ASN A 151 10.25 -14.63 7.34
CA ASN A 151 10.61 -15.55 6.25
C ASN A 151 10.76 -14.88 4.89
N LEU A 152 9.97 -13.86 4.56
CA LEU A 152 10.03 -13.23 3.25
C LEU A 152 11.04 -12.09 3.23
N PHE A 153 10.89 -11.09 4.09
CA PHE A 153 11.75 -9.91 4.11
C PHE A 153 13.23 -10.24 4.35
N PRO A 154 13.61 -11.20 5.21
CA PRO A 154 15.02 -11.50 5.48
C PRO A 154 15.80 -12.11 4.31
N VAL A 155 15.15 -12.51 3.22
CA VAL A 155 15.86 -13.00 2.01
C VAL A 155 16.33 -11.87 1.10
N PHE A 156 15.93 -10.64 1.39
CA PHE A 156 16.28 -9.43 0.65
C PHE A 156 17.22 -8.53 1.46
N ASP A 157 17.75 -7.50 0.81
CA ASP A 157 18.59 -6.50 1.48
C ASP A 157 17.74 -5.61 2.40
N GLU A 158 18.02 -5.62 3.71
CA GLU A 158 17.31 -4.83 4.72
C GLU A 158 17.39 -3.31 4.50
N SER A 159 18.33 -2.83 3.70
CA SER A 159 18.46 -1.41 3.34
C SER A 159 17.44 -0.93 2.31
N LEU A 160 16.64 -1.85 1.74
CA LEU A 160 15.60 -1.51 0.78
C LEU A 160 14.47 -0.73 1.46
N GLU A 161 14.25 0.48 0.95
CA GLU A 161 13.25 1.41 1.49
C GLU A 161 11.83 0.80 1.51
N ILE A 162 11.47 -0.01 0.51
CA ILE A 162 10.17 -0.67 0.48
C ILE A 162 9.96 -1.61 1.67
N LEU A 163 10.97 -2.37 2.09
CA LEU A 163 10.84 -3.31 3.20
C LEU A 163 10.71 -2.56 4.53
N ARG A 164 11.41 -1.43 4.66
CA ARG A 164 11.22 -0.51 5.79
C ARG A 164 9.80 0.06 5.83
N ILE A 165 9.30 0.53 4.68
CA ILE A 165 7.93 1.05 4.58
C ILE A 165 6.91 -0.02 4.99
N MET A 166 7.05 -1.26 4.48
CA MET A 166 6.13 -2.36 4.83
C MET A 166 6.19 -2.70 6.33
N SER A 167 7.40 -2.78 6.90
CA SER A 167 7.58 -3.05 8.33
C SER A 167 6.95 -1.95 9.20
N ASP A 168 7.11 -0.68 8.82
CA ASP A 168 6.46 0.41 9.53
C ASP A 168 4.92 0.35 9.41
N GLU A 169 4.38 -0.11 8.27
CA GLU A 169 2.93 -0.30 8.10
C GLU A 169 2.42 -1.45 8.96
N HIS A 170 3.20 -2.51 9.15
CA HIS A 170 2.85 -3.57 10.08
C HIS A 170 2.73 -3.06 11.52
N GLU A 171 3.66 -2.20 11.96
CA GLU A 171 3.57 -1.54 13.26
C GLU A 171 2.33 -0.62 13.38
N GLU A 172 2.00 0.12 12.32
CA GLU A 172 0.79 0.95 12.28
C GLU A 172 -0.48 0.09 12.35
N ILE A 173 -0.50 -1.05 11.65
CA ILE A 173 -1.59 -2.02 11.70
C ILE A 173 -1.76 -2.58 13.12
N ARG A 174 -0.66 -2.99 13.76
CA ARG A 174 -0.66 -3.46 15.16
C ARG A 174 -1.20 -2.40 16.12
N PHE A 175 -0.81 -1.15 15.92
CA PHE A 175 -1.30 -0.03 16.70
C PHE A 175 -2.82 0.13 16.58
N TYR A 176 -3.40 0.11 15.38
CA TYR A 176 -4.85 0.21 15.21
C TYR A 176 -5.61 -1.03 15.73
N ALA A 177 -5.02 -2.22 15.68
CA ALA A 177 -5.59 -3.40 16.33
C ALA A 177 -5.69 -3.23 17.86
N GLN A 178 -4.71 -2.57 18.47
CA GLN A 178 -4.74 -2.25 19.91
C GLN A 178 -5.80 -1.20 20.24
N ILE A 179 -5.95 -0.16 19.41
CA ILE A 179 -7.03 0.83 19.60
C ILE A 179 -8.40 0.14 19.54
N LEU A 180 -8.61 -0.76 18.58
CA LEU A 180 -9.85 -1.54 18.50
C LEU A 180 -10.10 -2.35 19.78
N LEU A 181 -9.08 -3.01 20.33
CA LEU A 181 -9.20 -3.75 21.58
C LEU A 181 -9.59 -2.85 22.75
N ILE A 182 -8.97 -1.67 22.88
CA ILE A 182 -9.31 -0.71 23.94
C ILE A 182 -10.77 -0.28 23.79
N ALA A 183 -11.20 0.10 22.58
CA ALA A 183 -12.56 0.52 22.30
C ALA A 183 -13.59 -0.58 22.63
N ILE A 184 -13.29 -1.85 22.31
CA ILE A 184 -14.12 -3.00 22.68
C ILE A 184 -14.18 -3.18 24.20
N THR A 185 -13.05 -3.08 24.88
CA THR A 185 -12.94 -3.25 26.34
C THR A 185 -13.73 -2.20 27.10
N ASP A 186 -13.65 -0.94 26.65
CA ASP A 186 -14.38 0.18 27.24
C ASP A 186 -15.86 0.20 26.79
N ASN A 187 -16.26 -0.70 25.89
CA ASN A 187 -17.58 -0.76 25.27
C ASN A 187 -17.99 0.59 24.63
N ASP A 188 -17.00 1.34 24.11
CA ASP A 188 -17.23 2.60 23.43
C ASP A 188 -17.64 2.34 21.98
N LYS A 189 -18.96 2.33 21.74
CA LYS A 189 -19.55 2.07 20.43
C LYS A 189 -19.10 3.06 19.35
N THR A 190 -18.74 4.29 19.71
CA THR A 190 -18.26 5.27 18.73
C THR A 190 -16.82 4.93 18.34
N ALA A 191 -15.95 4.76 19.35
CA ALA A 191 -14.55 4.40 19.13
C ALA A 191 -14.40 3.04 18.40
N ILE A 192 -15.28 2.06 18.67
CA ILE A 192 -15.28 0.77 17.95
C ILE A 192 -15.51 0.98 16.46
N LYS A 193 -16.50 1.80 16.09
CA LYS A 193 -16.84 2.05 14.68
C LYS A 193 -15.74 2.80 13.95
N GLU A 194 -15.16 3.81 14.59
CA GLU A 194 -14.03 4.56 14.05
C GLU A 194 -12.81 3.64 13.87
N SER A 195 -12.48 2.84 14.89
CA SER A 195 -11.37 1.89 14.85
C SER A 195 -11.52 0.87 13.73
N LEU A 196 -12.72 0.27 13.59
CA LEU A 196 -12.99 -0.69 12.51
C LEU A 196 -12.87 -0.05 11.12
N ASN A 197 -13.35 1.17 10.94
CA ASN A 197 -13.22 1.88 9.65
C ASN A 197 -11.76 2.21 9.34
N THR A 198 -11.02 2.74 10.31
CA THR A 198 -9.60 3.07 10.13
C THR A 198 -8.79 1.81 9.84
N TYR A 199 -8.99 0.74 10.62
CA TYR A 199 -8.33 -0.54 10.40
C TYR A 199 -8.62 -1.09 9.00
N LYS A 200 -9.86 -0.96 8.53
CA LYS A 200 -10.25 -1.36 7.18
C LYS A 200 -9.43 -0.64 6.11
N VAL A 201 -9.27 0.68 6.24
CA VAL A 201 -8.53 1.50 5.28
C VAL A 201 -7.07 1.10 5.26
N VAL A 202 -6.41 1.09 6.43
CA VAL A 202 -4.97 0.83 6.55
C VAL A 202 -4.60 -0.54 5.99
N ILE A 203 -5.33 -1.60 6.35
CA ILE A 203 -5.08 -2.94 5.81
C ILE A 203 -5.34 -3.01 4.30
N SER A 204 -6.40 -2.36 3.81
CA SER A 204 -6.73 -2.41 2.38
C SER A 204 -5.64 -1.76 1.54
N GLU A 205 -5.10 -0.64 2.00
CA GLU A 205 -4.01 0.07 1.33
C GLU A 205 -2.70 -0.71 1.40
N HIS A 206 -2.38 -1.28 2.56
CA HIS A 206 -1.21 -2.12 2.75
C HIS A 206 -1.22 -3.33 1.81
N ILE A 207 -2.28 -4.14 1.83
CA ILE A 207 -2.45 -5.30 0.94
C ILE A 207 -2.40 -4.89 -0.54
N LYS A 208 -2.93 -3.71 -0.90
CA LYS A 208 -2.84 -3.22 -2.28
C LYS A 208 -1.38 -3.00 -2.69
N LYS A 209 -0.56 -2.39 -1.83
CA LYS A 209 0.87 -2.22 -2.12
C LYS A 209 1.58 -3.56 -2.23
N GLU A 210 1.25 -4.51 -1.37
CA GLU A 210 1.87 -5.83 -1.46
C GLU A 210 1.54 -6.53 -2.77
N GLU A 211 0.26 -6.58 -3.14
CA GLU A 211 -0.18 -7.30 -4.34
C GLU A 211 0.21 -6.60 -5.64
N ASP A 212 0.15 -5.27 -5.69
CA ASP A 212 0.35 -4.50 -6.92
C ASP A 212 1.83 -4.10 -7.11
N ILE A 213 2.61 -4.06 -6.02
CA ILE A 213 3.95 -3.47 -6.01
C ILE A 213 4.99 -4.47 -5.48
N LEU A 214 4.91 -4.88 -4.21
CA LEU A 214 5.95 -5.70 -3.59
C LEU A 214 6.07 -7.10 -4.22
N TYR A 215 4.96 -7.85 -4.26
CA TYR A 215 4.95 -9.23 -4.73
C TYR A 215 5.24 -9.40 -6.22
N PRO A 216 4.87 -8.45 -7.11
CA PRO A 216 5.32 -8.48 -8.49
C PRO A 216 6.79 -8.08 -8.69
N TRP A 217 7.35 -7.32 -7.75
CA TRP A 217 8.74 -6.85 -7.79
C TRP A 217 9.73 -7.93 -7.33
N ILE A 218 9.36 -8.76 -6.34
CA ILE A 218 10.14 -9.92 -5.86
C ILE A 218 10.06 -11.16 -6.76
#